data_AF-A0A966Q2K7-F1
#
_entry.id   AF-A0A966Q2K7-F1
#
_cell.length_a   1.000
_cell.length_b   1.000
_cell.length_c   1.000
_cell.angle_alpha   90.00
_cell.angle_beta   90.00
_cell.angle_gamma   90.00
#
_symmetry.space_group_name_H-M   'P 1'
#
loop_
_entity.id
_entity.type
_entity.pdbx_description
1 polymer ?
#
loop_
_entity_poly.entity_id
_entity_poly.type
_entity_poly.pdbx_seq_one_letter_code
_entity_poly.pdbx_strand_id
1 'polypeptide(L)'
;IQESIEAGIVLTGAEIKSLRAGGGDLAHAYGKIENGEAWLYSFHIAPYSHGNRANLETERPRKLLLHRAEIIRLLGQIEKKGSRALVPLKGYLKNGRFKILVGLGTGKTHRDRRQDLIKRQTDREVNRVLADRRRK
;
A
#
# COMPACT_ATOMS: atom_id res chain seq x y z
N ILE A 1 2.46 5.06 9.93
CA ILE A 1 1.69 3.78 9.85
C ILE A 1 1.54 3.29 11.28
N GLN A 2 0.33 2.98 11.73
CA GLN A 2 0.09 2.64 13.14
C GLN A 2 0.12 1.14 13.41
N GLU A 3 -0.29 0.35 12.43
CA GLU A 3 -0.39 -1.10 12.56
C GLU A 3 -0.23 -1.76 11.20
N SER A 4 0.38 -2.94 11.18
CA SER A 4 0.60 -3.74 9.98
C SER A 4 0.24 -5.21 10.24
N ILE A 5 -0.45 -5.84 9.29
CA ILE A 5 -0.90 -7.22 9.33
C ILE A 5 -0.48 -7.90 8.02
N GLU A 6 -0.06 -9.16 8.11
CA GLU A 6 0.30 -9.99 6.96
C GLU A 6 -0.97 -10.67 6.41
N ALA A 7 -1.30 -10.41 5.15
CA ALA A 7 -2.43 -11.01 4.45
C ALA A 7 -1.96 -11.95 3.33
N GLY A 8 -2.67 -13.06 3.15
CA GLY A 8 -2.61 -13.80 1.88
C GLY A 8 -3.41 -13.08 0.80
N ILE A 9 -3.13 -13.34 -0.47
CA ILE A 9 -3.91 -12.81 -1.59
C ILE A 9 -4.30 -13.93 -2.56
N VAL A 10 -5.51 -13.85 -3.10
CA VAL A 10 -5.99 -14.80 -4.11
C VAL A 10 -5.50 -14.38 -5.49
N LEU A 11 -4.48 -15.11 -5.98
CA LEU A 11 -3.85 -14.89 -7.28
C LEU A 11 -4.07 -16.09 -8.20
N THR A 12 -3.99 -15.84 -9.50
CA THR A 12 -3.98 -16.88 -10.52
C THR A 12 -2.56 -17.31 -10.87
N GLY A 13 -2.43 -18.46 -11.55
CA GLY A 13 -1.14 -19.02 -11.94
C GLY A 13 -0.32 -18.13 -12.89
N ALA A 14 -0.95 -17.30 -13.71
CA ALA A 14 -0.26 -16.33 -14.56
C ALA A 14 0.26 -15.13 -13.75
N GLU A 15 -0.52 -14.65 -12.77
CA GLU A 15 -0.14 -13.52 -11.92
C GLU A 15 1.04 -13.84 -11.02
N ILE A 16 1.06 -15.03 -10.40
CA ILE A 16 2.21 -15.43 -9.57
C ILE A 16 3.50 -15.52 -10.39
N LYS A 17 3.41 -15.90 -11.68
CA LYS A 17 4.57 -15.90 -12.59
C LYS A 17 5.03 -14.49 -12.93
N SER A 18 4.09 -13.58 -13.20
CA SER A 18 4.41 -12.16 -13.45
C SER A 18 5.03 -11.49 -12.22
N LEU A 19 4.48 -11.72 -11.03
CA LEU A 19 5.04 -11.17 -9.78
C LEU A 19 6.44 -11.72 -9.47
N ARG A 20 6.72 -12.99 -9.84
CA ARG A 20 8.08 -13.55 -9.76
C ARG A 20 9.05 -12.87 -10.72
N ALA A 21 8.55 -12.40 -11.87
CA ALA A 21 9.32 -11.61 -12.83
C ALA A 21 9.40 -10.11 -12.47
N GLY A 22 8.82 -9.69 -11.34
CA GLY A 22 8.84 -8.30 -10.87
C GLY A 22 7.74 -7.39 -11.45
N GLY A 23 6.74 -7.94 -12.14
CA GLY A 23 5.69 -7.18 -12.83
C GLY A 23 4.56 -6.64 -11.95
N GLY A 24 4.83 -6.19 -10.72
CA GLY A 24 3.78 -5.73 -9.78
C GLY A 24 3.98 -4.30 -9.29
N ASP A 25 2.94 -3.47 -9.37
CA ASP A 25 2.93 -2.11 -8.83
C ASP A 25 1.83 -1.96 -7.75
N LEU A 26 2.27 -1.60 -6.53
CA LEU A 26 1.42 -1.37 -5.36
C LEU A 26 1.22 0.13 -5.05
N ALA A 27 1.79 1.04 -5.85
CA ALA A 27 1.83 2.47 -5.52
C ALA A 27 0.45 3.11 -5.30
N HIS A 28 -0.53 2.70 -6.10
CA HIS A 28 -1.90 3.24 -6.07
C HIS A 28 -2.90 2.26 -5.44
N ALA A 29 -2.42 1.09 -5.02
CA ALA A 29 -3.28 0.05 -4.50
C ALA A 29 -3.84 0.43 -3.12
N TYR A 30 -5.10 0.10 -2.88
CA TYR A 30 -5.76 0.34 -1.60
C TYR A 30 -6.66 -0.82 -1.23
N GLY A 31 -6.82 -1.02 0.07
CA GLY A 31 -7.70 -2.04 0.63
C GLY A 31 -9.08 -1.46 0.96
N LYS A 32 -10.12 -2.25 0.75
CA LYS A 32 -11.48 -1.96 1.20
C LYS A 32 -12.08 -3.20 1.84
N ILE A 33 -12.87 -3.00 2.89
CA ILE A 33 -13.62 -4.08 3.53
C ILE A 33 -15.06 -3.95 3.06
N GLU A 34 -15.57 -4.97 2.37
CA GLU A 34 -16.93 -5.03 1.85
C GLU A 34 -17.55 -6.38 2.23
N ASN A 35 -18.78 -6.36 2.72
CA ASN A 35 -19.54 -7.57 3.09
C ASN A 35 -18.79 -8.52 4.06
N GLY A 36 -17.95 -7.97 4.95
CA GLY A 36 -17.14 -8.75 5.90
C GLY A 36 -15.90 -9.41 5.29
N GLU A 37 -15.53 -9.05 4.07
CA GLU A 37 -14.34 -9.54 3.38
C GLU A 37 -13.39 -8.40 3.04
N ALA A 38 -12.09 -8.65 3.08
CA ALA A 38 -11.08 -7.68 2.69
C ALA A 38 -10.70 -7.85 1.22
N TRP A 39 -10.71 -6.75 0.49
CA TRP A 39 -10.40 -6.69 -0.94
C TRP A 39 -9.30 -5.67 -1.19
N LEU A 40 -8.44 -5.98 -2.15
CA LEU A 40 -7.39 -5.10 -2.65
C LEU A 40 -7.77 -4.62 -4.04
N TYR A 41 -7.84 -3.30 -4.21
CA TYR A 41 -8.16 -2.61 -5.45
C TYR A 41 -6.93 -1.91 -5.99
N SER A 42 -6.95 -1.63 -7.30
CA SER A 42 -5.89 -0.87 -8.00
C SER A 42 -4.49 -1.47 -7.82
N PHE A 43 -4.40 -2.79 -7.61
CA PHE A 43 -3.14 -3.51 -7.65
C PHE A 43 -2.85 -3.90 -9.10
N HIS A 44 -1.88 -3.25 -9.70
CA HIS A 44 -1.50 -3.48 -11.09
C HIS A 44 -0.50 -4.64 -11.17
N ILE A 45 -0.88 -5.73 -11.82
CA ILE A 45 0.01 -6.85 -12.13
C ILE A 45 0.13 -6.98 -13.65
N ALA A 46 1.32 -6.68 -14.18
CA ALA A 46 1.58 -6.78 -15.60
C ALA A 46 1.21 -8.19 -16.13
N PRO A 47 0.62 -8.31 -17.32
CA PRO A 47 0.29 -9.60 -17.91
C PRO A 47 1.56 -10.42 -18.12
N TYR A 48 1.46 -11.74 -17.96
CA TYR A 48 2.58 -12.63 -18.19
C TYR A 48 2.79 -12.82 -19.70
N SER A 49 4.01 -12.58 -20.19
CA SER A 49 4.35 -12.62 -21.63
C SER A 49 4.05 -13.96 -22.30
N HIS A 50 4.13 -15.07 -21.57
CA HIS A 50 3.86 -16.41 -22.09
C HIS A 50 2.44 -16.90 -21.72
N GLY A 51 1.56 -15.98 -21.31
CA GLY A 51 0.27 -16.27 -20.69
C GLY A 51 -0.96 -16.00 -21.56
N ASN A 52 -0.85 -16.01 -22.89
CA ASN A 52 -1.87 -15.54 -23.86
C ASN A 52 -3.35 -15.67 -23.43
N ARG A 53 -3.83 -16.88 -23.12
CA ARG A 53 -5.23 -17.11 -22.69
C ARG A 53 -5.46 -17.09 -21.17
N ALA A 54 -4.39 -17.15 -20.39
CA ALA A 54 -4.43 -17.22 -18.93
C ALA A 54 -4.27 -15.84 -18.27
N ASN A 55 -3.96 -14.80 -19.04
CA ASN A 55 -3.90 -13.42 -18.58
C ASN A 55 -5.32 -12.91 -18.33
N LEU A 56 -5.60 -12.49 -17.10
CA LEU A 56 -6.82 -11.77 -16.75
C LEU A 56 -6.57 -10.26 -16.82
N GLU A 57 -7.62 -9.50 -16.54
CA GLU A 57 -7.55 -8.06 -16.31
C GLU A 57 -6.54 -7.71 -15.21
N THR A 58 -5.64 -6.78 -15.55
CA THR A 58 -4.49 -6.38 -14.75
C THR A 58 -4.87 -5.79 -13.38
N GLU A 59 -5.94 -4.99 -13.34
CA GLU A 59 -6.37 -4.22 -12.16
C GLU A 59 -7.55 -4.82 -11.43
N ARG A 60 -7.85 -6.10 -11.70
CA ARG A 60 -8.97 -6.81 -11.06
C ARG A 60 -8.89 -6.71 -9.53
N PRO A 61 -10.03 -6.57 -8.83
CA PRO A 61 -10.06 -6.64 -7.39
C PRO A 61 -9.64 -8.03 -6.91
N ARG A 62 -8.76 -8.07 -5.93
CA ARG A 62 -8.22 -9.33 -5.39
C ARG A 62 -8.55 -9.48 -3.92
N LYS A 63 -9.10 -10.64 -3.57
CA LYS A 63 -9.48 -10.95 -2.19
C LYS A 63 -8.24 -11.15 -1.32
N LEU A 64 -8.23 -10.50 -0.16
CA LEU A 64 -7.25 -10.67 0.89
C LEU A 64 -7.73 -11.72 1.89
N LEU A 65 -6.84 -12.64 2.23
CA LEU A 65 -7.09 -13.72 3.19
C LEU A 65 -6.56 -13.25 4.55
N LEU A 66 -7.49 -12.82 5.40
CA LEU A 66 -7.29 -12.36 6.78
C LEU A 66 -8.20 -13.14 7.71
N HIS A 67 -7.87 -13.19 9.01
CA HIS A 67 -8.76 -13.79 10.00
C HIS A 67 -9.98 -12.90 10.25
N ARG A 68 -11.14 -13.52 10.52
CA ARG A 68 -12.40 -12.79 10.78
C ARG A 68 -12.27 -11.74 11.89
N ALA A 69 -11.56 -12.07 12.97
CA ALA A 69 -11.31 -11.14 14.08
C ALA A 69 -10.48 -9.91 13.64
N GLU A 70 -9.51 -10.11 12.74
CA GLU A 70 -8.69 -9.02 12.19
C GLU A 70 -9.52 -8.12 11.29
N ILE A 71 -10.40 -8.69 10.44
CA ILE A 71 -11.29 -7.92 9.56
C ILE A 71 -12.21 -7.02 10.38
N ILE A 72 -12.87 -7.56 11.41
CA ILE A 72 -13.77 -6.79 12.29
C ILE A 72 -13.00 -5.65 12.98
N ARG A 73 -11.79 -5.94 13.46
CA ARG A 73 -10.94 -4.95 14.12
C ARG A 73 -10.51 -3.83 13.17
N LEU A 74 -10.11 -4.18 11.94
CA LEU A 74 -9.76 -3.21 10.91
C LEU A 74 -10.96 -2.35 10.51
N LEU A 75 -12.13 -2.96 10.32
CA LEU A 75 -13.37 -2.25 9.99
C LEU A 75 -13.71 -1.21 11.06
N GLY A 76 -13.73 -1.63 12.33
CA GLY A 76 -13.99 -0.71 13.44
C GLY A 76 -12.94 0.40 13.57
N GLN A 77 -11.70 0.16 13.16
CA GLN A 77 -10.66 1.21 13.15
C GLN A 77 -10.78 2.19 11.98
N ILE A 78 -11.26 1.74 10.82
CA ILE A 78 -11.50 2.55 9.62
C ILE A 78 -12.70 3.47 9.87
N GLU A 79 -13.82 2.91 10.34
CA GLU A 79 -15.07 3.65 10.58
C GLU A 79 -14.93 4.71 11.68
N LYS A 80 -14.27 4.39 12.80
CA LYS A 80 -14.16 5.30 13.96
C LYS A 80 -13.41 6.60 13.68
N LYS A 81 -12.54 6.65 12.66
CA LYS A 81 -11.58 7.74 12.51
C LYS A 81 -11.61 8.47 11.18
N GLY A 82 -12.52 8.14 10.25
CA GLY A 82 -12.84 8.86 9.01
C GLY A 82 -11.71 9.06 7.97
N SER A 83 -10.45 9.06 8.41
CA SER A 83 -9.24 9.43 7.68
C SER A 83 -8.22 8.29 7.63
N ARG A 84 -8.61 7.08 8.06
CA ARG A 84 -7.77 5.88 8.01
C ARG A 84 -8.16 5.04 6.81
N ALA A 85 -7.19 4.77 5.95
CA ALA A 85 -7.33 3.86 4.82
C ALA A 85 -6.50 2.60 5.06
N LEU A 86 -6.96 1.49 4.49
CA LEU A 86 -6.21 0.26 4.43
C LEU A 86 -5.25 0.36 3.24
N VAL A 87 -3.94 0.32 3.49
CA VAL A 87 -2.91 0.57 2.46
C VAL A 87 -1.94 -0.61 2.42
N PRO A 88 -1.68 -1.20 1.25
CA PRO A 88 -0.62 -2.19 1.11
C PRO A 88 0.75 -1.52 1.26
N LEU A 89 1.62 -2.13 2.04
CA LEU A 89 2.97 -1.62 2.30
C LEU A 89 4.00 -2.33 1.43
N LYS A 90 3.98 -3.66 1.43
CA LYS A 90 4.97 -4.50 0.76
C LYS A 90 4.32 -5.82 0.32
N GLY A 91 4.66 -6.28 -0.88
CA GLY A 91 4.37 -7.64 -1.34
C GLY A 91 5.65 -8.48 -1.36
N TYR A 92 5.59 -9.73 -0.93
CA TYR A 92 6.75 -10.63 -0.93
C TYR A 92 6.34 -12.10 -1.04
N LEU A 93 7.28 -12.95 -1.46
CA LEU A 93 7.09 -14.39 -1.55
C LEU A 93 7.57 -15.08 -0.27
N LYS A 94 6.74 -15.93 0.33
CA LYS A 94 7.06 -16.76 1.49
C LYS A 94 6.53 -18.17 1.25
N ASN A 95 7.42 -19.16 1.29
CA ASN A 95 7.08 -20.59 1.09
C ASN A 95 6.26 -20.83 -0.19
N GLY A 96 6.65 -20.18 -1.30
CA GLY A 96 5.98 -20.31 -2.60
C GLY A 96 4.66 -19.55 -2.75
N ARG A 97 4.17 -18.89 -1.69
CA ARG A 97 2.94 -18.07 -1.72
C ARG A 97 3.28 -16.59 -1.66
N PHE A 98 2.53 -15.77 -2.39
CA PHE A 98 2.64 -14.32 -2.30
C PHE A 98 1.85 -13.80 -1.11
N LYS A 99 2.49 -12.96 -0.32
CA LYS A 99 1.93 -12.33 0.86
C LYS A 99 2.04 -10.82 0.71
N ILE A 100 1.04 -10.12 1.24
CA ILE A 100 1.02 -8.65 1.25
C ILE A 100 0.96 -8.21 2.71
N LEU A 101 1.88 -7.35 3.10
CA LEU A 101 1.80 -6.62 4.34
C LEU A 101 0.87 -5.42 4.13
N VAL A 102 -0.23 -5.39 4.87
CA VAL A 102 -1.24 -4.32 4.79
C VAL A 102 -1.20 -3.54 6.09
N GLY A 103 -1.30 -2.22 6.02
CA GLY A 103 -1.30 -1.36 7.20
C GLY A 103 -2.41 -0.34 7.18
N LEU A 104 -2.71 0.18 8.37
CA LEU A 104 -3.60 1.34 8.52
C LEU A 104 -2.78 2.62 8.39
N GLY A 105 -3.06 3.35 7.31
CA GLY A 105 -2.47 4.64 7.00
C GLY A 105 -3.48 5.75 7.30
N THR A 106 -3.03 6.80 7.99
CA THR A 106 -3.79 8.06 8.07
C THR A 106 -3.28 9.01 7.00
N GLY A 107 -4.17 9.55 6.17
CA GLY A 107 -3.81 10.59 5.22
C GLY A 107 -3.47 11.91 5.95
N LYS A 108 -2.42 12.62 5.51
CA LYS A 108 -2.16 13.98 5.99
C LYS A 108 -3.14 14.97 5.37
N THR A 109 -3.73 15.84 6.19
CA THR A 109 -4.63 16.90 5.75
C THR A 109 -3.87 17.94 4.92
N HIS A 110 -4.54 18.66 4.02
CA HIS A 110 -3.93 19.76 3.25
C HIS A 110 -3.26 20.82 4.14
N ARG A 111 -3.84 21.10 5.32
CA ARG A 111 -3.29 22.03 6.31
C ARG A 111 -1.94 21.56 6.84
N ASP A 112 -1.84 20.28 7.21
CA ASP A 112 -0.61 19.66 7.71
C ASP A 112 0.47 19.66 6.62
N ARG A 113 0.08 19.40 5.36
CA ARG A 113 1.01 19.46 4.21
C ARG A 113 1.59 20.87 4.01
N ARG A 114 0.80 21.94 4.20
CA ARG A 114 1.30 23.32 4.12
C ARG A 114 2.31 23.61 5.22
N GLN A 115 2.04 23.20 6.45
CA GLN A 115 2.97 23.38 7.57
C GLN A 115 4.29 22.63 7.35
N ASP A 116 4.22 21.39 6.85
CA ASP A 116 5.42 20.62 6.48
C ASP A 116 6.25 21.30 5.39
N LEU A 117 5.60 21.91 4.39
CA LEU A 117 6.29 22.64 3.32
C LEU A 117 7.00 23.88 3.84
N ILE A 118 6.33 24.67 4.69
CA ILE A 118 6.92 25.85 5.33
C ILE A 118 8.12 25.44 6.17
N LYS A 119 7.96 24.43 7.03
CA LYS A 119 9.03 23.93 7.88
C LYS A 119 10.25 23.48 7.07
N ARG A 120 10.05 22.70 6.01
CA ARG A 120 11.13 22.27 5.11
C ARG A 120 11.84 23.44 4.43
N GLN A 121 11.10 24.49 4.06
CA GLN A 121 11.68 25.68 3.44
C GLN A 121 12.52 26.46 4.45
N THR A 122 12.00 26.67 5.66
CA THR A 122 12.73 27.32 6.77
C THR A 122 13.99 26.53 7.13
N ASP A 123 13.92 25.21 7.26
CA ASP A 123 15.07 24.36 7.57
C ASP A 123 16.17 24.47 6.49
N ARG A 124 15.80 24.55 5.20
CA ARG A 124 16.78 24.76 4.12
C ARG A 124 17.44 26.13 4.18
N GLU A 125 16.67 27.17 4.50
CA GLU A 125 17.19 28.53 4.60
C GLU A 125 18.16 28.69 5.76
N VAL A 126 17.81 28.16 6.94
CA VAL A 126 18.69 28.09 8.11
C VAL A 126 19.99 27.35 7.78
N ASN A 127 19.89 26.17 7.14
CA ASN A 127 21.08 25.40 6.74
C ASN A 127 21.98 26.16 5.75
N ARG A 128 21.40 26.94 4.83
CA ARG A 128 22.15 27.77 3.89
C ARG A 128 22.93 28.88 4.63
N VAL A 129 22.27 29.59 5.54
CA VAL A 129 22.89 30.65 6.35
C VAL A 129 24.02 30.11 7.24
N LEU A 130 23.82 28.94 7.85
CA LEU A 130 24.85 28.28 8.65
C LEU A 130 26.06 27.83 7.81
N ALA A 131 25.84 27.34 6.59
CA ALA A 131 26.90 26.96 5.66
C ALA A 131 27.71 28.19 5.18
N ASP A 132 27.05 29.30 4.87
CA ASP A 132 27.70 30.55 4.48
C ASP A 132 28.53 31.14 5.64
N ARG A 133 28.04 31.02 6.88
CA ARG A 133 28.80 31.40 8.09
C ARG A 133 30.03 30.54 8.34
N ARG A 134 30.00 29.25 7.97
CA ARG A 134 31.16 28.35 8.12
C ARG A 134 32.24 28.53 7.05
N ARG A 135 31.92 29.20 5.94
CA ARG A 135 32.87 29.50 4.86
C ARG A 135 33.62 30.82 5.05
N LYS A 136 33.13 31.70 5.92
CA LYS A 136 33.86 32.87 6.40
C LYS A 136 34.67 32.51 7.63
#